data_AF-A0A1J0E3L1-F1
#
_entry.id   AF-A0A1J0E3L1-F1
#
_cell.length_a   1.000
_cell.length_b   1.000
_cell.length_c   1.000
_cell.angle_alpha   90.00
_cell.angle_beta   90.00
_cell.angle_gamma   90.00
#
_symmetry.space_group_name_H-M   'P 1'
#
loop_
_entity.id
_entity.type
_entity.pdbx_description
1 polymer ?
#
loop_
_entity_poly.entity_id
_entity_poly.type
_entity_poly.pdbx_seq_one_letter_code
_entity_poly.pdbx_strand_id
1 'polypeptide(L)'
;MISIPFSWFGFTDWLLEQEAGLVIMFATFGTLFLSIATLVVLNILGLKKLSLYISGALFCSVFISMIVMIPLLLLFSIEDSIKLQLIWVIIVASCLISFLSNRHYLEIYFNSIENKIEKETKKQKSKRKNKK
;
A
#
# COMPACT_ATOMS: atom_id res chain seq x y z
N MET A 1 -6.18 -32.94 -1.85
CA MET A 1 -6.82 -31.74 -1.28
C MET A 1 -5.88 -31.19 -0.22
N ILE A 2 -5.17 -30.10 -0.51
CA ILE A 2 -4.33 -29.40 0.47
C ILE A 2 -5.23 -28.38 1.14
N SER A 3 -5.77 -28.72 2.30
CA SER A 3 -6.54 -27.81 3.15
C SER A 3 -5.55 -26.97 3.95
N ILE A 4 -5.41 -25.70 3.61
CA ILE A 4 -4.60 -24.74 4.37
C ILE A 4 -5.29 -24.58 5.74
N PRO A 5 -4.62 -24.86 6.88
CA PRO A 5 -5.28 -24.97 8.19
C PRO A 5 -5.65 -23.62 8.81
N PHE A 6 -5.49 -22.52 8.07
CA PHE A 6 -5.85 -21.17 8.47
C PHE A 6 -7.03 -20.67 7.64
N SER A 7 -8.17 -21.39 7.68
CA SER A 7 -9.45 -20.84 7.25
C SER A 7 -9.82 -19.73 8.24
N TRP A 8 -9.44 -18.48 7.94
CA TRP A 8 -9.98 -17.32 8.64
C TRP A 8 -11.45 -17.20 8.22
N PHE A 9 -12.32 -17.95 8.91
CA PHE A 9 -13.78 -17.84 8.88
C PHE A 9 -14.45 -18.08 7.51
N GLY A 10 -14.07 -19.10 6.74
CA GLY A 10 -14.76 -19.47 5.48
C GLY A 10 -14.71 -18.43 4.36
N PHE A 11 -14.21 -17.23 4.63
CA PHE A 11 -13.96 -16.17 3.67
C PHE A 11 -12.86 -16.59 2.70
N THR A 12 -11.84 -17.30 3.19
CA THR A 12 -10.73 -17.77 2.36
C THR A 12 -11.18 -18.84 1.37
N ASP A 13 -12.09 -19.73 1.78
CA ASP A 13 -12.66 -20.76 0.90
C ASP A 13 -13.63 -20.14 -0.12
N TRP A 14 -14.47 -19.19 0.30
CA TRP A 14 -15.32 -18.41 -0.61
C TRP A 14 -14.51 -17.66 -1.67
N LEU A 15 -13.45 -16.96 -1.25
CA LEU A 15 -12.57 -16.20 -2.14
C LEU A 15 -11.80 -17.11 -3.11
N LEU A 16 -11.45 -18.34 -2.69
CA LEU A 16 -10.76 -19.32 -3.55
C LEU A 16 -11.67 -19.93 -4.62
N GLU A 17 -12.99 -19.96 -4.40
CA GLU A 17 -13.98 -20.40 -5.39
C GLU A 17 -14.32 -19.30 -6.42
N GLN A 18 -13.94 -18.04 -6.17
CA GLN A 18 -14.11 -16.95 -7.12
C GLN A 18 -13.05 -16.95 -8.23
N GLU A 19 -13.41 -16.32 -9.35
CA GLU A 19 -12.48 -16.06 -10.45
C GLU A 19 -11.22 -15.34 -9.97
N ALA A 20 -10.05 -15.80 -10.42
CA ALA A 20 -8.74 -15.28 -10.03
C ALA A 20 -8.61 -13.75 -10.17
N GLY A 21 -9.30 -13.16 -11.15
CA GLY A 21 -9.34 -11.70 -11.34
C GLY A 21 -9.98 -10.95 -10.17
N LEU A 22 -11.09 -11.48 -9.61
CA LEU A 22 -11.76 -10.90 -8.44
C LEU A 22 -10.91 -11.02 -7.18
N VAL A 23 -10.21 -12.14 -7.01
CA VAL A 23 -9.28 -12.37 -5.89
C VAL A 23 -8.17 -11.30 -5.87
N ILE A 24 -7.56 -11.04 -7.03
CA ILE A 24 -6.52 -10.01 -7.16
C ILE A 24 -7.10 -8.62 -6.95
N MET A 25 -8.28 -8.33 -7.49
CA MET A 25 -8.93 -7.04 -7.28
C MET A 25 -9.17 -6.83 -5.78
N PHE A 26 -9.68 -7.83 -5.07
CA PHE A 26 -9.90 -7.75 -3.64
C PHE A 26 -8.59 -7.60 -2.86
N ALA A 27 -7.53 -8.30 -3.24
CA ALA A 27 -6.22 -8.17 -2.59
C ALA A 27 -5.61 -6.76 -2.81
N THR A 28 -5.59 -6.29 -4.05
CA THR A 28 -4.98 -4.99 -4.42
C THR A 28 -5.76 -3.79 -3.89
N PHE A 29 -7.08 -3.78 -3.98
CA PHE A 29 -7.88 -2.72 -3.38
C PHE A 29 -8.03 -2.90 -1.87
N GLY A 30 -7.99 -4.13 -1.36
CA GLY A 30 -7.93 -4.44 0.07
C GLY A 30 -6.70 -3.83 0.75
N THR A 31 -5.56 -3.77 0.06
CA THR A 31 -4.37 -3.04 0.55
C THR A 31 -4.60 -1.55 0.79
N LEU A 32 -5.53 -0.91 0.07
CA LEU A 32 -5.90 0.48 0.35
C LEU A 32 -6.64 0.60 1.68
N PHE A 33 -7.60 -0.28 1.95
CA PHE A 33 -8.27 -0.34 3.25
C PHE A 33 -7.28 -0.66 4.37
N LEU A 34 -6.36 -1.60 4.13
CA LEU A 34 -5.30 -1.94 5.06
C LEU A 34 -4.38 -0.74 5.33
N SER A 35 -4.10 0.09 4.33
CA SER A 35 -3.30 1.31 4.50
C SER A 35 -3.97 2.32 5.45
N ILE A 36 -5.30 2.47 5.36
CA ILE A 36 -6.05 3.35 6.26
C ILE A 36 -6.06 2.78 7.68
N ALA A 37 -6.35 1.48 7.81
CA ALA A 37 -6.37 0.80 9.10
C ALA A 37 -5.01 0.87 9.80
N THR A 38 -3.92 0.59 9.09
CA THR A 38 -2.55 0.67 9.63
C THR A 38 -2.20 2.10 10.05
N LEU A 39 -2.61 3.11 9.29
CA LEU A 39 -2.39 4.51 9.64
C LEU A 39 -3.11 4.89 10.94
N VAL A 40 -4.36 4.45 11.12
CA VAL A 40 -5.13 4.67 12.37
C VAL A 40 -4.45 3.98 13.56
N VAL A 41 -4.11 2.69 13.42
CA VAL A 41 -3.48 1.90 14.49
C VAL A 41 -2.13 2.50 14.91
N LEU A 42 -1.27 2.85 13.94
CA LEU A 42 0.04 3.43 14.23
C LEU A 42 -0.06 4.83 14.83
N ASN A 43 -1.11 5.59 14.49
CA ASN A 43 -1.35 6.89 15.09
C ASN A 43 -1.79 6.78 16.56
N ILE A 44 -2.63 5.78 16.88
CA ILE A 44 -3.03 5.47 18.27
C ILE A 44 -1.81 5.06 19.11
N LEU A 45 -0.90 4.27 18.52
CA LEU A 45 0.34 3.83 19.18
C LEU A 45 1.44 4.91 19.27
N GLY A 46 1.21 6.11 18.73
CA GLY A 46 2.18 7.21 18.76
C GLY A 46 3.35 7.08 17.78
N LEU A 47 3.33 6.08 16.87
CA LEU A 47 4.39 5.77 15.91
C LEU A 47 4.20 6.53 14.58
N LYS A 48 3.89 7.83 14.65
CA LYS A 48 3.52 8.68 13.49
C LYS A 48 4.59 8.74 12.39
N LYS A 49 5.88 8.66 12.75
CA LYS A 49 6.95 8.62 11.75
C LYS A 49 6.90 7.33 10.92
N LEU A 50 6.63 6.19 11.55
CA LEU A 50 6.53 4.89 10.89
C LEU A 50 5.25 4.76 10.07
N SER A 51 4.15 5.37 10.50
CA SER A 51 2.88 5.32 9.77
C SER A 51 3.03 5.85 8.35
N LEU A 52 3.81 6.91 8.15
CA LEU A 52 3.98 7.53 6.84
C LEU A 52 4.82 6.66 5.89
N TYR A 53 5.86 5.99 6.39
CA TYR A 53 6.65 5.04 5.61
C TYR A 53 5.86 3.78 5.25
N ILE A 54 5.11 3.23 6.20
CA ILE A 54 4.30 2.02 6.00
C ILE A 54 3.14 2.32 5.05
N SER A 55 2.43 3.44 5.23
CA SER A 55 1.35 3.84 4.31
C SER A 55 1.88 4.10 2.91
N GLY A 56 3.04 4.77 2.78
CA GLY A 56 3.68 4.99 1.49
C GLY A 56 4.07 3.69 0.78
N ALA A 57 4.63 2.73 1.53
CA ALA A 57 4.98 1.42 1.02
C ALA A 57 3.75 0.63 0.54
N LEU A 58 2.68 0.62 1.35
CA LEU A 58 1.42 -0.05 1.00
C LEU A 58 0.78 0.59 -0.23
N PHE A 59 0.80 1.93 -0.34
CA PHE A 59 0.27 2.62 -1.51
C PHE A 59 1.08 2.30 -2.77
N CYS A 60 2.42 2.29 -2.66
CA CYS A 60 3.30 1.89 -3.75
C CYS A 60 3.06 0.44 -4.19
N SER A 61 2.80 -0.46 -3.23
CA SER A 61 2.51 -1.86 -3.51
C SER A 61 1.26 -2.07 -4.35
N VAL A 62 0.25 -1.19 -4.24
CA VAL A 62 -0.96 -1.25 -5.07
C VAL A 62 -0.62 -1.00 -6.54
N PHE A 63 0.18 0.03 -6.83
CA PHE A 63 0.60 0.34 -8.20
C PHE A 63 1.45 -0.77 -8.81
N ILE A 64 2.43 -1.27 -8.06
CA ILE A 64 3.30 -2.34 -8.54
C ILE A 64 2.49 -3.62 -8.75
N SER A 65 1.55 -3.92 -7.85
CA SER A 65 0.65 -5.06 -8.01
C SER A 65 -0.21 -4.95 -9.26
N MET A 66 -0.76 -3.78 -9.59
CA MET A 66 -1.50 -3.59 -10.84
C MET A 66 -0.62 -3.86 -12.06
N ILE A 67 0.60 -3.33 -12.08
CA ILE A 67 1.53 -3.48 -13.22
C ILE A 67 1.98 -4.93 -13.39
N VAL A 68 2.14 -5.70 -12.31
CA VAL A 68 2.62 -7.09 -12.38
C VAL A 68 1.48 -8.08 -12.58
N MET A 69 0.36 -7.90 -11.88
CA MET A 69 -0.74 -8.85 -11.89
C MET A 69 -1.59 -8.78 -13.15
N ILE A 70 -1.84 -7.59 -13.71
CA ILE A 70 -2.65 -7.44 -14.92
C ILE A 70 -2.01 -8.22 -16.09
N PRO A 71 -0.70 -8.07 -16.37
CA PRO A 71 -0.04 -8.89 -17.39
C PRO A 71 0.01 -10.38 -17.05
N LEU A 72 0.23 -10.76 -15.78
CA LEU A 72 0.23 -12.18 -15.40
C LEU A 72 -1.12 -12.84 -15.69
N LEU A 73 -2.21 -12.13 -15.45
CA LEU A 73 -3.55 -12.65 -15.65
C LEU A 73 -3.96 -12.67 -17.13
N LEU A 74 -3.59 -11.63 -17.88
CA LEU A 74 -3.98 -11.47 -19.30
C LEU A 74 -3.05 -12.17 -20.30
N LEU A 75 -1.74 -12.20 -20.06
CA LEU A 75 -0.76 -12.75 -21.01
C LEU A 75 -0.38 -14.20 -20.70
N PHE A 76 -0.36 -14.58 -19.42
CA PHE A 76 0.06 -15.92 -18.99
C PHE A 76 -1.11 -16.83 -18.60
N SER A 77 -2.35 -16.34 -18.60
CA SER A 77 -3.57 -17.07 -18.21
C SER A 77 -3.38 -17.90 -16.93
N ILE A 78 -2.68 -17.33 -15.95
CA ILE A 78 -2.49 -18.01 -14.67
C ILE A 78 -3.80 -17.83 -13.89
N GLU A 79 -4.63 -18.87 -13.90
CA GLU A 79 -5.92 -18.92 -13.20
C GLU A 79 -5.80 -19.40 -11.75
N ASP A 80 -4.59 -19.78 -11.34
CA ASP A 80 -4.33 -20.37 -10.02
C ASP A 80 -4.26 -19.26 -8.94
N SER A 81 -5.41 -19.01 -8.30
CA SER A 81 -5.61 -17.95 -7.30
C SER A 81 -4.57 -17.98 -6.16
N ILE A 82 -4.11 -19.18 -5.76
CA ILE A 82 -3.11 -19.35 -4.71
C ILE A 82 -1.74 -18.79 -5.14
N LYS A 83 -1.33 -19.07 -6.38
CA LYS A 83 -0.05 -18.59 -6.91
C LYS A 83 -0.07 -17.06 -7.03
N LEU A 84 -1.17 -16.51 -7.51
CA LEU A 84 -1.36 -15.06 -7.62
C LEU A 84 -1.33 -14.40 -6.25
N GLN A 85 -1.97 -14.99 -5.23
CA GLN A 85 -1.94 -14.44 -3.88
C GLN A 85 -0.53 -14.49 -3.26
N LEU A 86 0.25 -15.54 -3.52
CA LEU A 86 1.66 -15.61 -3.11
C LEU A 86 2.51 -14.52 -3.76
N ILE A 87 2.36 -14.32 -5.08
CA ILE A 87 3.06 -13.26 -5.81
C ILE A 87 2.69 -11.90 -5.23
N TRP A 88 1.41 -11.67 -4.92
CA TRP A 88 0.95 -10.43 -4.31
C TRP A 88 1.61 -10.19 -2.95
N VAL A 89 1.67 -11.20 -2.08
CA VAL A 89 2.36 -11.09 -0.79
C VAL A 89 3.84 -10.74 -0.96
N ILE A 90 4.52 -11.33 -1.95
CA ILE A 90 5.92 -11.02 -2.25
C ILE A 90 6.08 -9.56 -2.70
N ILE A 91 5.17 -9.04 -3.54
CA ILE A 91 5.18 -7.65 -3.97
C ILE A 91 5.02 -6.71 -2.77
N VAL A 92 4.02 -6.96 -1.92
CA VAL A 92 3.75 -6.14 -0.72
C VAL A 92 4.95 -6.17 0.22
N ALA A 93 5.51 -7.34 0.50
CA ALA A 93 6.69 -7.49 1.35
C ALA A 93 7.91 -6.75 0.77
N SER A 94 8.14 -6.85 -0.54
CA SER A 94 9.25 -6.18 -1.23
C SER A 94 9.12 -4.65 -1.17
N CYS A 95 7.90 -4.13 -1.33
CA CYS A 95 7.62 -2.70 -1.21
C CYS A 95 7.87 -2.20 0.22
N LEU A 96 7.41 -2.96 1.23
CA LEU A 96 7.66 -2.67 2.63
C LEU A 96 9.16 -2.64 2.90
N ILE A 97 9.90 -3.71 2.58
CA ILE A 97 11.34 -3.79 2.80
C ILE A 97 12.06 -2.62 2.10
N SER A 98 11.70 -2.29 0.86
CA SER A 98 12.34 -1.19 0.13
C SER A 98 12.13 0.17 0.81
N PHE A 99 10.91 0.46 1.28
CA PHE A 99 10.62 1.69 2.01
C PHE A 99 11.27 1.73 3.40
N LEU A 100 11.34 0.59 4.09
CA LEU A 100 11.98 0.50 5.40
C LEU A 100 13.52 0.61 5.30
N SER A 101 14.12 0.02 4.26
CA SER A 101 15.56 0.10 4.01
C SER A 101 15.98 1.51 3.58
N ASN A 102 15.14 2.18 2.78
CA ASN A 102 15.43 3.54 2.28
C ASN A 102 14.87 4.67 3.16
N ARG A 103 14.59 4.40 4.45
CA ARG A 103 14.04 5.39 5.40
C ARG A 103 14.81 6.71 5.41
N HIS A 104 16.14 6.64 5.43
CA HIS A 104 16.99 7.84 5.50
C HIS A 104 16.79 8.76 4.28
N TYR A 105 16.74 8.19 3.07
CA TYR A 105 16.50 8.96 1.86
C TYR A 105 15.09 9.54 1.79
N LEU A 106 14.11 8.75 2.24
CA LEU A 106 12.72 9.21 2.31
C LEU A 106 12.54 10.34 3.33
N GLU A 107 13.22 10.31 4.47
CA GLU A 107 13.18 11.37 5.48
C GLU A 107 13.68 12.71 4.91
N ILE A 108 14.79 12.69 4.16
CA ILE A 108 15.31 13.89 3.48
C ILE A 108 14.29 14.42 2.46
N TYR A 109 13.68 13.51 1.69
CA TYR A 109 12.70 13.88 0.67
C TYR A 109 11.45 14.50 1.28
N PHE A 110 10.89 13.88 2.33
CA PHE A 110 9.71 14.40 3.03
C PHE A 110 10.00 15.74 3.73
N ASN A 111 11.16 15.89 4.38
CA ASN A 111 11.56 17.17 4.97
C ASN A 111 11.73 18.28 3.92
N SER A 112 12.24 17.95 2.72
CA SER A 112 12.35 18.90 1.61
C SER A 112 10.96 19.36 1.13
N ILE A 113 10.01 18.42 1.01
CA ILE A 113 8.62 18.73 0.67
C ILE A 113 7.97 19.60 1.73
N GLU A 114 8.10 19.26 3.01
CA GLU A 114 7.53 20.02 4.12
C GLU A 114 8.07 21.45 4.15
N ASN A 115 9.37 21.63 3.98
CA ASN A 115 10.01 22.94 3.88
C ASN A 115 9.51 23.76 2.66
N LYS A 116 9.19 23.09 1.55
CA LYS A 116 8.65 23.75 0.35
C LYS A 116 7.21 24.20 0.58
N ILE A 117 6.38 23.35 1.17
CA ILE A 117 5.00 23.65 1.56
C ILE A 117 4.98 24.81 2.57
N GLU A 118 5.86 24.80 3.57
CA GLU A 118 5.91 25.84 4.59
C GLU A 118 6.27 27.22 3.99
N LYS A 119 7.22 27.24 3.05
CA LYS A 119 7.61 28.46 2.30
C LYS A 119 6.46 29.00 1.43
N GLU A 120 5.72 28.13 0.75
CA GLU A 120 4.56 28.52 -0.04
C GLU A 120 3.42 29.06 0.83
N THR A 121 3.17 28.41 1.97
CA THR A 121 2.14 28.82 2.93
C THR A 121 2.48 30.18 3.57
N LYS A 122 3.76 30.43 3.89
CA LYS A 122 4.24 31.74 4.38
C LYS A 122 4.11 32.84 3.32
N LYS A 123 4.45 32.56 2.06
CA LYS A 123 4.22 33.50 0.94
C LYS A 123 2.75 33.82 0.73
N GLN A 124 1.86 32.83 0.86
CA GLN A 124 0.42 33.02 0.70
C GLN A 124 -0.19 33.84 1.85
N LYS A 125 0.24 33.60 3.10
CA LYS A 125 -0.18 34.40 4.28
C LYS A 125 0.33 35.84 4.21
N SER A 126 1.55 36.07 3.73
CA SER A 126 2.11 37.42 3.49
C SER A 126 1.30 38.19 2.42
N LYS A 127 0.96 37.56 1.29
CA LYS A 127 0.11 38.16 0.26
C LYS A 127 -1.30 38.50 0.75
N ARG A 128 -1.86 37.72 1.68
CA ARG A 128 -3.18 37.98 2.29
C ARG A 128 -3.15 39.12 3.31
N LYS A 129 -2.02 39.32 4.02
CA LYS A 129 -1.83 40.45 4.94
C LYS A 129 -1.62 41.79 4.21
N ASN A 130 -0.95 41.80 3.06
CA ASN A 130 -0.77 43.02 2.23
C ASN A 130 -2.00 43.43 1.41
N LYS A 131 -3.09 42.65 1.43
CA LYS A 131 -4.36 42.96 0.75
C LYS A 131 -5.46 43.44 1.71
N LYS A 132 -5.20 43.47 3.02
CA LYS A 132 -6.03 44.12 4.03
C LYS A 132 -5.40 45.46 4.38
#